data_AF-A0A9X6AEN1-F1
#
_entry.id   AF-A0A9X6AEN1-F1
#
_cell.length_a   1.000
_cell.length_b   1.000
_cell.length_c   1.000
_cell.angle_alpha   90.00
_cell.angle_beta   90.00
_cell.angle_gamma   90.00
#
_symmetry.space_group_name_H-M   'P 1'
#
loop_
_entity.id
_entity.type
_entity.pdbx_description
1 polymer ?
#
loop_
_entity_poly.entity_id
_entity_poly.type
_entity_poly.pdbx_seq_one_letter_code
_entity_poly.pdbx_strand_id
1 'polypeptide(L)'
;EHAPEAEPDPTPAARVARFQSSVPRSVFTLATMLSAIPLDAGLIEEVRGALLPGASLTDVAHLLVHGLVRPADGGHTTFAFAPGIREELLATGRRTDVVRVVELIGDRRGSGGEHLWRLPRLLRGAAVHRLPPADAESGPWLMAESAVLHALSGPFLKPAREVDEALAAAPADRTRPQHAQHHGTATTPATPIAPATPSDAVVRPPGDADRRTDQGKRRPVMPQQAPASTAGNGRTRSTPTIWGNIPPRNPNFTGREEPLDKLHQRLLREKATAVLPHTL
;
A
#
# COMPACT_ATOMS: atom_id res chain seq x y z
N GLU A 1 -3.15 41.74 -23.98
CA GLU A 1 -3.61 40.70 -23.05
C GLU A 1 -2.55 39.62 -23.02
N HIS A 2 -1.69 39.62 -22.00
CA HIS A 2 -0.67 38.57 -21.84
C HIS A 2 -1.29 37.51 -20.93
N ALA A 3 -1.65 36.35 -21.49
CA ALA A 3 -2.05 35.20 -20.69
C ALA A 3 -0.87 34.80 -19.77
N PRO A 4 -1.11 34.48 -18.48
CA PRO A 4 -0.05 33.97 -17.63
C PRO A 4 0.44 32.64 -18.21
N GLU A 5 1.74 32.51 -18.46
CA GLU A 5 2.38 31.22 -18.71
C GLU A 5 2.02 30.29 -17.56
N ALA A 6 1.38 29.16 -17.86
CA ALA A 6 1.11 28.13 -16.87
C ALA A 6 2.45 27.68 -16.29
N GLU A 7 2.65 27.84 -14.98
CA GLU A 7 3.84 27.30 -14.32
C GLU A 7 3.94 25.80 -14.64
N PRO A 8 5.13 25.31 -15.02
CA PRO A 8 5.31 23.91 -15.35
C PRO A 8 4.92 23.04 -14.16
N ASP A 9 4.16 21.97 -14.44
CA ASP A 9 3.77 21.03 -13.41
C ASP A 9 5.00 20.53 -12.62
N PRO A 10 4.95 20.51 -11.28
CA PRO A 10 6.09 20.14 -10.48
C PRO A 10 6.53 18.70 -10.76
N THR A 11 7.84 18.49 -10.87
CA THR A 11 8.42 17.17 -11.13
C THR A 11 8.06 16.17 -10.01
N PRO A 12 8.03 14.85 -10.30
CA PRO A 12 7.75 13.83 -9.28
C PRO A 12 8.63 13.97 -8.03
N ALA A 13 9.93 14.19 -8.20
CA ALA A 13 10.87 14.43 -7.12
C ALA A 13 10.50 15.67 -6.27
N ALA A 14 10.13 16.79 -6.91
CA ALA A 14 9.70 17.99 -6.20
C ALA A 14 8.41 17.77 -5.40
N ARG A 15 7.48 16.99 -5.95
CA ARG A 15 6.21 16.64 -5.28
C ARG A 15 6.44 15.74 -4.08
N VAL A 16 7.31 14.72 -4.20
CA VAL A 16 7.67 13.83 -3.09
C VAL A 16 8.44 14.58 -2.01
N ALA A 17 9.39 15.45 -2.36
CA ALA A 17 10.11 16.28 -1.40
C ALA A 17 9.17 17.23 -0.64
N ARG A 18 8.24 17.89 -1.36
CA ARG A 18 7.20 18.72 -0.74
C ARG A 18 6.35 17.91 0.23
N PHE A 19 5.87 16.73 -0.19
CA PHE A 19 5.11 15.83 0.67
C PHE A 19 5.89 15.45 1.93
N GLN A 20 7.15 14.99 1.77
CA GLN A 20 8.02 14.60 2.87
C GLN A 20 8.22 15.71 3.91
N SER A 21 8.33 16.97 3.46
CA SER A 21 8.44 18.14 4.35
C SER A 21 7.12 18.54 5.03
N SER A 22 5.98 18.12 4.49
CA SER A 22 4.64 18.56 4.92
C SER A 22 3.93 17.57 5.85
N VAL A 23 4.38 16.32 5.92
CA VAL A 23 3.69 15.25 6.66
C VAL A 23 4.57 14.64 7.77
N PRO A 24 3.96 14.06 8.81
CA PRO A 24 4.71 13.28 9.80
C PRO A 24 5.46 12.11 9.15
N ARG A 25 6.59 11.73 9.74
CA ARG A 25 7.43 10.62 9.24
C ARG A 25 6.67 9.30 9.09
N SER A 26 5.70 9.02 9.97
CA SER A 26 4.84 7.82 9.89
C SER A 26 4.02 7.78 8.59
N VAL A 27 3.51 8.92 8.12
CA VAL A 27 2.74 9.05 6.88
C VAL A 27 3.65 8.85 5.67
N PHE A 28 4.88 9.38 5.72
CA PHE A 28 5.87 9.13 4.67
C PHE A 28 6.29 7.65 4.61
N THR A 29 6.47 7.01 5.77
CA THR A 29 6.73 5.56 5.84
C THR A 29 5.56 4.76 5.27
N LEU A 30 4.31 5.13 5.59
CA LEU A 30 3.12 4.53 5.00
C LEU A 30 3.14 4.65 3.46
N ALA A 31 3.38 5.85 2.94
CA ALA A 31 3.46 6.08 1.49
C ALA A 31 4.56 5.24 0.83
N THR A 32 5.72 5.11 1.48
CA THR A 32 6.82 4.24 1.03
C THR A 32 6.38 2.78 0.99
N MET A 33 5.75 2.25 2.05
CA MET A 33 5.28 0.87 2.08
C MET A 33 4.22 0.61 1.01
N LEU A 34 3.25 1.51 0.85
CA LEU A 34 2.21 1.39 -0.17
C LEU A 34 2.74 1.50 -1.60
N SER A 35 3.85 2.22 -1.81
CA SER A 35 4.49 2.31 -3.13
C SER A 35 5.05 0.98 -3.63
N ALA A 36 5.34 0.06 -2.71
CA ALA A 36 5.88 -1.25 -3.03
C ALA A 36 4.81 -2.27 -3.44
N ILE A 37 3.51 -1.93 -3.48
CA ILE A 37 2.43 -2.88 -3.78
C ILE A 37 1.39 -2.27 -4.73
N PRO A 38 0.48 -3.08 -5.30
CA PRO A 38 -0.71 -2.55 -5.96
C PRO A 38 -1.56 -1.75 -4.96
N LEU A 39 -2.03 -0.58 -5.37
CA LEU A 39 -2.85 0.28 -4.51
C LEU A 39 -4.32 -0.11 -4.60
N ASP A 40 -4.68 -1.16 -3.88
CA ASP A 40 -6.07 -1.55 -3.64
C ASP A 40 -6.44 -1.30 -2.17
N ALA A 41 -7.70 -0.93 -1.91
CA ALA A 41 -8.20 -0.65 -0.58
C ALA A 41 -7.97 -1.82 0.40
N GLY A 42 -8.12 -3.07 -0.04
CA GLY A 42 -7.87 -4.24 0.79
C GLY A 42 -6.40 -4.37 1.19
N LEU A 43 -5.48 -4.12 0.24
CA LEU A 43 -4.04 -4.14 0.50
C LEU A 43 -3.59 -2.98 1.39
N ILE A 44 -4.18 -1.80 1.23
CA ILE A 44 -3.91 -0.63 2.08
C ILE A 44 -4.27 -0.96 3.53
N GLU A 45 -5.47 -1.50 3.76
CA GLU A 45 -5.92 -1.90 5.10
C GLU A 45 -5.07 -3.01 5.71
N GLU A 46 -4.63 -3.97 4.88
CA GLU A 46 -3.73 -5.04 5.29
C GLU A 46 -2.38 -4.51 5.80
N VAL A 47 -1.73 -3.63 5.04
CA VAL A 47 -0.46 -3.01 5.42
C VAL A 47 -0.64 -2.15 6.67
N ARG A 48 -1.70 -1.35 6.73
CA ARG A 48 -1.99 -0.48 7.87
C ARG A 48 -2.19 -1.31 9.14
N GLY A 49 -3.06 -2.31 9.09
CA GLY A 49 -3.37 -3.16 10.24
C GLY A 49 -2.16 -3.95 10.76
N ALA A 50 -1.27 -4.40 9.87
CA ALA A 50 -0.15 -5.27 10.24
C ALA A 50 1.14 -4.53 10.58
N LEU A 51 1.53 -3.51 9.79
CA LEU A 51 2.84 -2.83 9.94
C LEU A 51 2.74 -1.49 10.64
N LEU A 52 1.58 -0.85 10.61
CA LEU A 52 1.37 0.50 11.12
C LEU A 52 0.03 0.61 11.86
N PRO A 53 -0.19 -0.14 12.97
CA PRO A 53 -1.50 -0.20 13.63
C PRO A 53 -1.99 1.14 14.20
N GLY A 54 -1.11 2.15 14.30
CA GLY A 54 -1.47 3.53 14.66
C GLY A 54 -1.76 4.44 13.46
N ALA A 55 -1.57 3.98 12.23
CA ALA A 55 -1.90 4.74 11.05
C ALA A 55 -3.41 4.72 10.82
N SER A 56 -3.95 5.88 10.51
CA SER A 56 -5.37 6.11 10.31
C SER A 56 -5.72 6.19 8.82
N LEU A 57 -7.01 6.20 8.49
CA LEU A 57 -7.46 6.50 7.13
C LEU A 57 -7.10 7.94 6.71
N THR A 58 -6.96 8.86 7.67
CA THR A 58 -6.47 10.22 7.43
C THR A 58 -5.05 10.23 6.87
N ASP A 59 -4.19 9.31 7.32
CA ASP A 59 -2.82 9.18 6.81
C ASP A 59 -2.79 8.76 5.33
N VAL A 60 -3.75 7.93 4.90
CA VAL A 60 -3.95 7.58 3.49
C VAL A 60 -4.51 8.77 2.71
N ALA A 61 -5.44 9.52 3.30
CA ALA A 61 -6.04 10.69 2.65
C ALA A 61 -5.00 11.79 2.34
N HIS A 62 -3.92 11.90 3.11
CA HIS A 62 -2.81 12.80 2.79
C HIS A 62 -2.22 12.51 1.40
N LEU A 63 -2.14 11.25 0.95
CA LEU A 63 -1.62 10.94 -0.39
C LEU A 63 -2.53 11.49 -1.48
N LEU A 64 -3.85 11.50 -1.27
CA LEU A 64 -4.84 12.08 -2.19
C LEU A 64 -4.76 13.62 -2.17
N VAL A 65 -4.71 14.23 -0.98
CA VAL A 65 -4.65 15.69 -0.82
C VAL A 65 -3.38 16.27 -1.44
N HIS A 66 -2.24 15.57 -1.31
CA HIS A 66 -0.99 15.97 -1.95
C HIS A 66 -0.89 15.50 -3.43
N GLY A 67 -1.94 14.88 -3.96
CA GLY A 67 -2.05 14.42 -5.35
C GLY A 67 -1.13 13.26 -5.73
N LEU A 68 -0.46 12.64 -4.75
CA LEU A 68 0.47 11.53 -5.00
C LEU A 68 -0.24 10.32 -5.61
N VAL A 69 -1.49 10.11 -5.21
CA VAL A 69 -2.36 9.06 -5.73
C VAL A 69 -3.67 9.67 -6.21
N ARG A 70 -4.30 8.98 -7.17
CA ARG A 70 -5.65 9.29 -7.68
C ARG A 70 -6.48 8.02 -7.73
N PRO A 71 -7.81 8.08 -7.60
CA PRO A 71 -8.66 6.93 -7.91
C PRO A 71 -8.37 6.43 -9.34
N ALA A 72 -8.29 5.12 -9.51
CA ALA A 72 -8.08 4.51 -10.82
C ALA A 72 -9.41 4.39 -11.58
N ASP A 73 -9.32 4.42 -12.92
CA ASP A 73 -10.47 4.19 -13.79
C ASP A 73 -10.89 2.71 -13.66
N GLY A 74 -11.98 2.43 -12.94
CA GLY A 74 -12.43 1.06 -12.69
C GLY A 74 -13.12 0.80 -11.34
N GLY A 75 -13.08 1.76 -10.40
CA GLY A 75 -13.85 1.68 -9.16
C GLY A 75 -13.25 2.47 -8.01
N HIS A 76 -14.05 2.71 -6.96
CA HIS A 76 -13.63 3.51 -5.80
C HIS A 76 -12.63 2.80 -4.86
N THR A 77 -12.29 1.54 -5.12
CA THR A 77 -11.40 0.72 -4.28
C THR A 77 -9.98 0.64 -4.80
N THR A 78 -9.72 1.07 -6.03
CA THR A 78 -8.38 1.01 -6.65
C THR A 78 -7.85 2.42 -6.87
N PHE A 79 -6.56 2.59 -6.58
CA PHE A 79 -5.86 3.86 -6.75
C PHE A 79 -4.64 3.66 -7.66
N ALA A 80 -4.19 4.75 -8.26
CA ALA A 80 -2.99 4.79 -9.06
C ALA A 80 -2.09 5.92 -8.55
N PHE A 81 -0.79 5.67 -8.46
CA PHE A 81 0.18 6.74 -8.26
C PHE A 81 0.20 7.65 -9.49
N ALA A 82 0.38 8.95 -9.28
CA ALA A 82 0.72 9.83 -10.38
C ALA A 82 2.07 9.40 -11.01
N PRO A 83 2.31 9.67 -12.30
CA PRO A 83 3.51 9.22 -12.99
C PRO A 83 4.80 9.58 -12.24
N GLY A 84 5.70 8.61 -12.05
CA GLY A 84 7.00 8.79 -11.39
C GLY A 84 6.95 8.85 -9.86
N ILE A 85 5.78 9.01 -9.23
CA ILE A 85 5.69 9.17 -7.77
C ILE A 85 6.06 7.87 -7.04
N ARG A 86 5.67 6.71 -7.59
CA ARG A 86 6.00 5.42 -6.98
C ARG A 86 7.51 5.23 -6.90
N GLU A 87 8.20 5.50 -7.99
CA GLU A 87 9.65 5.34 -8.14
C GLU A 87 10.38 6.29 -7.19
N GLU A 88 9.97 7.56 -7.12
CA GLU A 88 10.54 8.56 -6.23
C GLU A 88 10.33 8.24 -4.73
N LEU A 89 9.14 7.73 -4.36
CA LEU A 89 8.86 7.27 -3.00
C LEU A 89 9.75 6.08 -2.62
N LEU A 90 9.93 5.12 -3.52
CA LEU A 90 10.79 3.96 -3.28
C LEU A 90 12.28 4.34 -3.21
N ALA A 91 12.71 5.30 -4.04
CA ALA A 91 14.09 5.80 -4.04
C ALA A 91 14.44 6.60 -2.78
N THR A 92 13.49 7.39 -2.27
CA THR A 92 13.68 8.25 -1.08
C THR A 92 13.40 7.48 0.22
N GLY A 93 12.56 6.45 0.15
CA GLY A 93 12.13 5.65 1.28
C GLY A 93 13.23 4.73 1.85
N ARG A 94 12.92 4.09 2.99
CA ARG A 94 13.87 3.14 3.61
C ARG A 94 13.69 1.76 3.01
N ARG A 95 14.79 1.15 2.57
CA ARG A 95 14.82 -0.25 2.11
C ARG A 95 14.17 -1.23 3.09
N THR A 96 14.35 -1.04 4.39
CA THR A 96 13.73 -1.90 5.41
C THR A 96 12.21 -1.85 5.38
N ASP A 97 11.61 -0.71 5.06
CA ASP A 97 10.16 -0.55 5.04
C ASP A 97 9.57 -1.27 3.81
N VAL A 98 10.25 -1.18 2.66
CA VAL A 98 9.94 -1.91 1.43
C VAL A 98 10.03 -3.43 1.63
N VAL A 99 11.12 -3.92 2.25
CA VAL A 99 11.27 -5.36 2.52
C VAL A 99 10.17 -5.87 3.45
N ARG A 100 9.82 -5.13 4.50
CA ARG A 100 8.75 -5.54 5.44
C ARG A 100 7.41 -5.74 4.76
N VAL A 101 7.01 -4.82 3.88
CA VAL A 101 5.74 -4.94 3.17
C VAL A 101 5.78 -6.06 2.13
N VAL A 102 6.90 -6.24 1.42
CA VAL A 102 7.07 -7.34 0.47
C VAL A 102 6.89 -8.70 1.17
N GLU A 103 7.57 -8.90 2.30
CA GLU A 103 7.50 -10.13 3.08
C GLU A 103 6.09 -10.35 3.66
N LEU A 104 5.46 -9.32 4.25
CA LEU A 104 4.09 -9.41 4.77
C LEU A 104 3.10 -9.91 3.72
N ILE A 105 3.10 -9.29 2.54
CA ILE A 105 2.16 -9.64 1.47
C ILE A 105 2.48 -11.04 0.93
N GLY A 106 3.77 -11.39 0.84
CA GLY A 106 4.20 -12.74 0.49
C GLY A 106 3.65 -13.81 1.43
N ASP A 107 3.79 -13.60 2.74
CA ASP A 107 3.35 -14.54 3.76
C ASP A 107 1.82 -14.73 3.74
N ARG A 108 1.06 -13.65 3.52
CA ARG A 108 -0.41 -13.71 3.48
C ARG A 108 -0.98 -14.31 2.21
N ARG A 109 -0.32 -14.11 1.07
CA ARG A 109 -0.70 -14.73 -0.21
C ARG A 109 -0.41 -16.23 -0.24
N GLY A 110 0.60 -16.69 0.50
CA GLY A 110 1.01 -18.09 0.54
C GLY A 110 1.39 -18.65 -0.83
N SER A 111 1.47 -19.98 -0.94
CA SER A 111 1.95 -20.64 -2.17
C SER A 111 1.04 -20.48 -3.38
N GLY A 112 -0.25 -20.18 -3.19
CA GLY A 112 -1.20 -19.95 -4.29
C GLY A 112 -1.00 -18.61 -5.00
N GLY A 113 -0.43 -17.61 -4.33
CA GLY A 113 -0.18 -16.27 -4.89
C GLY A 113 1.25 -16.02 -5.35
N GLU A 114 2.15 -17.01 -5.24
CA GLU A 114 3.58 -16.86 -5.57
C GLU A 114 3.79 -16.47 -7.04
N HIS A 115 2.89 -16.85 -7.95
CA HIS A 115 3.01 -16.48 -9.35
C HIS A 115 2.77 -14.98 -9.60
N LEU A 116 2.00 -14.30 -8.74
CA LEU A 116 1.76 -12.84 -8.83
C LEU A 116 2.82 -12.05 -8.05
N TRP A 117 3.37 -12.62 -6.98
CA TRP A 117 4.25 -11.90 -6.06
C TRP A 117 5.56 -12.63 -5.81
N ARG A 118 6.51 -12.45 -6.74
CA ARG A 118 7.79 -13.17 -6.72
C ARG A 118 8.86 -12.50 -5.86
N LEU A 119 8.67 -11.22 -5.55
CA LEU A 119 9.64 -10.42 -4.79
C LEU A 119 10.17 -11.09 -3.52
N PRO A 120 9.36 -11.69 -2.61
CA PRO A 120 9.90 -12.28 -1.39
C PRO A 120 10.95 -13.36 -1.67
N ARG A 121 10.74 -14.18 -2.71
CA ARG A 121 11.70 -15.22 -3.11
C ARG A 121 12.95 -14.62 -3.74
N LEU A 122 12.80 -13.60 -4.60
CA LEU A 122 13.94 -12.88 -5.19
C LEU A 122 14.82 -12.23 -4.11
N LEU A 123 14.22 -11.61 -3.11
CA LEU A 123 14.94 -10.97 -1.99
C LEU A 123 15.73 -11.97 -1.16
N ARG A 124 15.24 -13.21 -1.04
CA ARG A 124 15.93 -14.32 -0.37
C ARG A 124 16.97 -15.01 -1.27
N GLY A 125 17.16 -14.55 -2.51
CA GLY A 125 18.07 -15.14 -3.48
C GLY A 125 17.62 -16.49 -4.03
N ALA A 126 16.34 -16.83 -3.86
CA ALA A 126 15.77 -18.07 -4.36
C ALA A 126 15.42 -17.96 -5.84
N ALA A 127 15.51 -19.07 -6.56
CA ALA A 127 14.96 -19.17 -7.91
C ALA A 127 13.44 -18.90 -7.86
N VAL A 128 12.98 -18.13 -8.85
CA VAL A 128 11.57 -17.79 -9.02
C VAL A 128 11.00 -18.41 -10.28
N HIS A 129 9.68 -18.58 -10.26
CA HIS A 129 8.93 -19.08 -11.41
C HIS A 129 8.97 -18.11 -12.59
N ARG A 130 8.65 -18.65 -13.77
CA ARG A 130 8.49 -17.87 -15.00
C ARG A 130 7.50 -16.72 -14.76
N LEU A 131 7.82 -15.58 -15.35
CA LEU A 131 7.02 -14.37 -15.30
C LEU A 131 5.62 -14.61 -15.90
N PRO A 132 4.52 -14.29 -15.19
CA PRO A 132 3.19 -14.34 -15.78
C PRO A 132 3.05 -13.33 -16.94
N PRO A 133 2.15 -13.59 -17.91
CA PRO A 133 1.80 -12.58 -18.91
C PRO A 133 1.13 -11.38 -18.23
N ALA A 134 1.40 -10.15 -18.68
CA ALA A 134 0.83 -8.94 -18.11
C ALA A 134 -0.64 -8.73 -18.54
N ASP A 135 -1.55 -9.38 -17.81
CA ASP A 135 -3.01 -9.23 -17.94
C ASP A 135 -3.59 -8.29 -16.87
N ALA A 136 -4.92 -8.17 -16.82
CA ALA A 136 -5.61 -7.30 -15.88
C ALA A 136 -5.36 -7.67 -14.40
N GLU A 137 -5.10 -8.95 -14.09
CA GLU A 137 -4.87 -9.42 -12.73
C GLU A 137 -3.41 -9.21 -12.31
N SER A 138 -2.48 -9.63 -13.15
CA SER A 138 -1.04 -9.63 -12.87
C SER A 138 -0.37 -8.28 -13.15
N GLY A 139 -0.89 -7.48 -14.08
CA GLY A 139 -0.31 -6.20 -14.49
C GLY A 139 0.01 -5.26 -13.31
N PRO A 140 -0.93 -4.99 -12.39
CA PRO A 140 -0.65 -4.16 -11.21
C PRO A 140 0.48 -4.68 -10.32
N TRP A 141 0.58 -6.02 -10.18
CA TRP A 141 1.63 -6.68 -9.42
C TRP A 141 2.98 -6.54 -10.10
N LEU A 142 3.03 -6.72 -11.43
CA LEU A 142 4.25 -6.56 -12.23
C LEU A 142 4.77 -5.13 -12.21
N MET A 143 3.87 -4.13 -12.28
CA MET A 143 4.25 -2.72 -12.14
C MET A 143 4.86 -2.42 -10.76
N ALA A 144 4.30 -2.98 -9.68
CA ALA A 144 4.87 -2.83 -8.34
C ALA A 144 6.21 -3.58 -8.20
N GLU A 145 6.30 -4.80 -8.74
CA GLU A 145 7.52 -5.61 -8.75
C GLU A 145 8.67 -4.91 -9.48
N SER A 146 8.44 -4.41 -10.70
CA SER A 146 9.44 -3.66 -11.46
C SER A 146 9.96 -2.45 -10.69
N ALA A 147 9.05 -1.62 -10.16
CA ALA A 147 9.43 -0.41 -9.42
C ALA A 147 10.29 -0.72 -8.18
N VAL A 148 9.94 -1.77 -7.42
CA VAL A 148 10.74 -2.21 -6.28
C VAL A 148 12.11 -2.73 -6.73
N LEU A 149 12.19 -3.55 -7.78
CA LEU A 149 13.46 -4.09 -8.26
C LEU A 149 14.41 -2.99 -8.73
N HIS A 150 13.90 -1.97 -9.45
CA HIS A 150 14.67 -0.79 -9.85
C HIS A 150 15.17 0.00 -8.62
N ALA A 151 14.30 0.25 -7.65
CA ALA A 151 14.66 0.96 -6.42
C ALA A 151 15.73 0.22 -5.59
N LEU A 152 15.68 -1.13 -5.57
CA LEU A 152 16.69 -1.94 -4.87
C LEU A 152 18.01 -2.04 -5.63
N SER A 153 17.98 -1.84 -6.96
CA SER A 153 19.15 -1.73 -7.85
C SER A 153 20.11 -2.94 -7.77
N GLY A 154 21.28 -2.83 -8.39
CA GLY A 154 22.34 -3.85 -8.31
C GLY A 154 21.90 -5.20 -8.88
N PRO A 155 21.92 -6.31 -8.09
CA PRO A 155 21.57 -7.65 -8.58
C PRO A 155 20.10 -7.76 -9.05
N PHE A 156 19.25 -6.80 -8.69
CA PHE A 156 17.83 -6.79 -9.04
C PHE A 156 17.55 -6.14 -10.40
N LEU A 157 18.53 -5.51 -11.07
CA LEU A 157 18.33 -4.84 -12.36
C LEU A 157 18.01 -5.80 -13.52
N LYS A 158 18.61 -7.00 -13.52
CA LYS A 158 18.28 -8.01 -14.54
C LYS A 158 16.83 -8.49 -14.40
N PRO A 159 16.38 -8.94 -13.21
CA PRO A 159 14.97 -9.22 -12.98
C PRO A 159 14.05 -8.04 -13.29
N ALA A 160 14.45 -6.80 -12.99
CA ALA A 160 13.64 -5.61 -13.30
C ALA A 160 13.37 -5.48 -14.80
N ARG A 161 14.41 -5.61 -15.63
CA ARG A 161 14.29 -5.56 -17.09
C ARG A 161 13.42 -6.68 -17.66
N GLU A 162 13.53 -7.89 -17.11
CA GLU A 162 12.67 -9.01 -17.50
C GLU A 162 11.18 -8.70 -17.24
N VAL A 163 10.88 -8.02 -16.13
CA VAL A 163 9.52 -7.55 -15.80
C VAL A 163 9.07 -6.45 -16.76
N ASP A 164 9.93 -5.48 -17.05
CA ASP A 164 9.64 -4.39 -17.99
C ASP A 164 9.35 -4.91 -19.40
N GLU A 165 10.12 -5.90 -19.87
CA GLU A 165 9.91 -6.54 -21.18
C GLU A 165 8.55 -7.25 -21.24
N ALA A 166 8.14 -7.97 -20.19
CA ALA A 166 6.82 -8.60 -20.16
C ALA A 166 5.68 -7.58 -20.10
N LEU A 167 5.87 -6.47 -19.39
CA LEU A 167 4.90 -5.38 -19.32
C LEU A 167 4.77 -4.66 -20.67
N ALA A 168 5.88 -4.48 -21.41
CA ALA A 168 5.90 -3.91 -22.75
C ALA A 168 5.33 -4.85 -23.83
N ALA A 169 5.47 -6.17 -23.63
CA ALA A 169 4.91 -7.19 -24.52
C ALA A 169 3.40 -7.42 -24.31
N ALA A 170 2.81 -6.82 -23.27
CA ALA A 170 1.38 -6.89 -23.03
C ALA A 170 0.62 -6.35 -24.26
N PRO A 171 -0.39 -7.06 -24.78
CA PRO A 171 -1.23 -6.51 -25.82
C PRO A 171 -1.91 -5.26 -25.26
N ALA A 172 -1.57 -4.08 -25.81
CA ALA A 172 -2.31 -2.86 -25.56
C ALA A 172 -3.77 -3.14 -25.92
N ASP A 173 -4.62 -3.25 -24.90
CA ASP A 173 -5.99 -3.68 -25.10
C ASP A 173 -6.67 -2.72 -26.07
N ARG A 174 -7.20 -3.30 -27.14
CA ARG A 174 -7.79 -2.57 -28.26
C ARG A 174 -9.09 -1.96 -27.77
N THR A 175 -9.02 -0.75 -27.24
CA THR A 175 -10.20 0.08 -27.01
C THR A 175 -10.73 0.59 -28.36
N ARG A 176 -11.22 -0.34 -29.18
CA ARG A 176 -12.19 -0.03 -30.23
C ARG A 176 -13.55 -0.40 -29.64
N PRO A 177 -14.48 0.55 -29.47
CA PRO A 177 -15.85 0.18 -29.15
C PRO A 177 -16.36 -0.70 -30.29
N GLN A 178 -16.59 -1.97 -30.01
CA GLN A 178 -17.36 -2.82 -30.90
C GLN A 178 -18.80 -2.30 -30.84
N HIS A 179 -19.11 -1.34 -31.71
CA HIS A 179 -20.47 -1.16 -32.18
C HIS A 179 -20.91 -2.51 -32.73
N ALA A 180 -21.79 -3.18 -31.98
CA ALA A 180 -22.53 -4.33 -32.47
C ALA A 180 -23.43 -3.87 -33.63
N GLN A 181 -22.83 -3.78 -34.82
CA GLN A 181 -23.54 -3.81 -36.09
C GLN A 181 -23.83 -5.29 -36.38
N HIS A 182 -24.94 -5.80 -35.85
CA HIS A 182 -25.60 -6.95 -36.48
C HIS A 182 -26.70 -6.38 -37.35
N HIS A 183 -26.34 -6.21 -38.62
CA HIS A 183 -27.25 -5.99 -39.73
C HIS A 183 -28.31 -7.10 -39.76
N GLY A 184 -29.55 -6.69 -39.99
CA GLY A 184 -30.66 -7.59 -40.21
C GLY A 184 -30.52 -8.37 -41.51
N THR A 185 -31.05 -9.58 -41.48
CA THR A 185 -31.65 -10.20 -42.65
C THR A 185 -33.11 -10.49 -42.32
N ALA A 186 -33.98 -9.73 -42.99
CA ALA A 186 -35.40 -9.92 -43.00
C ALA A 186 -35.76 -11.24 -43.71
N THR A 187 -36.73 -11.97 -43.18
CA THR A 187 -37.67 -12.78 -43.97
C THR A 187 -39.01 -12.83 -43.21
N THR A 188 -39.96 -12.02 -43.66
CA THR A 188 -41.42 -12.09 -43.41
C THR A 188 -42.06 -12.86 -44.59
N PRO A 189 -43.37 -13.20 -44.65
CA PRO A 189 -44.48 -12.94 -43.70
C PRO A 189 -45.52 -14.07 -43.51
N ALA A 190 -46.39 -13.94 -42.50
CA ALA A 190 -47.82 -14.28 -42.61
C ALA A 190 -48.64 -13.46 -41.59
N THR A 191 -49.72 -12.86 -42.08
CA THR A 191 -50.59 -11.83 -41.47
C THR A 191 -51.98 -12.45 -41.11
N PRO A 192 -53.00 -11.69 -40.68
CA PRO A 192 -53.41 -11.34 -39.31
C PRO A 192 -54.77 -11.93 -38.87
N ILE A 193 -55.10 -11.84 -37.57
CA ILE A 193 -56.50 -11.72 -37.11
C ILE A 193 -56.59 -10.71 -35.96
N ALA A 194 -57.49 -9.74 -36.11
CA ALA A 194 -58.09 -8.86 -35.09
C ALA A 194 -59.56 -8.60 -35.53
N PRO A 195 -60.44 -7.91 -34.77
CA PRO A 195 -60.39 -7.47 -33.37
C PRO A 195 -61.68 -7.84 -32.56
N ALA A 196 -61.69 -7.60 -31.24
CA ALA A 196 -62.92 -7.35 -30.48
C ALA A 196 -62.63 -6.41 -29.29
N THR A 197 -63.48 -5.39 -29.14
CA THR A 197 -63.44 -4.31 -28.14
C THR A 197 -64.36 -4.62 -26.93
N PRO A 198 -64.69 -3.68 -26.00
CA PRO A 198 -64.30 -3.79 -24.59
C PRO A 198 -65.51 -3.95 -23.64
N SER A 199 -65.28 -4.25 -22.36
CA SER A 199 -66.28 -3.96 -21.33
C SER A 199 -65.71 -3.72 -19.94
N ASP A 200 -66.50 -2.95 -19.22
CA ASP A 200 -66.29 -2.08 -18.08
C ASP A 200 -66.47 -2.82 -16.73
N ALA A 201 -65.73 -2.43 -15.69
CA ALA A 201 -66.12 -2.66 -14.29
C ALA A 201 -65.24 -1.88 -13.29
N VAL A 202 -65.76 -0.71 -12.94
CA VAL A 202 -65.55 0.05 -11.70
C VAL A 202 -65.69 -0.81 -10.44
N VAL A 203 -64.82 -0.64 -9.42
CA VAL A 203 -65.19 -0.50 -7.99
C VAL A 203 -64.03 0.18 -7.22
N ARG A 204 -64.39 1.17 -6.39
CA ARG A 204 -63.58 2.08 -5.53
C ARG A 204 -63.56 1.58 -4.05
N PRO A 205 -62.79 2.23 -3.14
CA PRO A 205 -62.38 1.73 -1.81
C PRO A 205 -63.25 2.26 -0.64
N PRO A 206 -62.82 2.03 0.61
CA PRO A 206 -62.70 3.12 1.61
C PRO A 206 -61.37 3.01 2.40
N GLY A 207 -60.70 4.06 2.95
CA GLY A 207 -61.18 5.25 3.69
C GLY A 207 -61.59 4.85 5.11
N ASP A 208 -61.23 5.46 6.24
CA ASP A 208 -60.39 6.60 6.61
C ASP A 208 -60.35 6.64 8.16
N ALA A 209 -59.61 7.60 8.74
CA ALA A 209 -59.72 8.17 10.11
C ALA A 209 -58.98 7.50 11.29
N ASP A 210 -57.95 8.14 11.89
CA ASP A 210 -57.96 9.18 12.97
C ASP A 210 -58.00 8.47 14.37
N ARG A 211 -57.25 8.76 15.45
CA ARG A 211 -56.64 9.99 15.98
C ARG A 211 -55.95 9.73 17.36
N ARG A 212 -55.00 10.61 17.75
CA ARG A 212 -54.66 11.14 19.12
C ARG A 212 -53.89 10.29 20.17
N THR A 213 -52.67 10.72 20.56
CA THR A 213 -52.21 11.40 21.83
C THR A 213 -52.24 10.51 23.09
N ASP A 214 -51.21 10.36 23.95
CA ASP A 214 -50.59 11.37 24.83
C ASP A 214 -49.72 10.67 25.93
N GLN A 215 -48.69 11.36 26.47
CA GLN A 215 -48.00 11.20 27.80
C GLN A 215 -47.36 9.83 28.22
N GLY A 216 -46.23 9.71 28.94
CA GLY A 216 -45.35 10.59 29.72
C GLY A 216 -44.52 9.76 30.74
N LYS A 217 -43.43 10.35 31.28
CA LYS A 217 -42.53 9.98 32.45
C LYS A 217 -41.06 9.74 32.04
N ARG A 218 -40.12 10.68 32.23
CA ARG A 218 -39.40 11.20 33.44
C ARG A 218 -38.32 10.27 34.06
N ARG A 219 -37.04 10.50 33.66
CA ARG A 219 -35.85 10.97 34.46
C ARG A 219 -35.23 10.06 35.59
N PRO A 220 -34.01 10.35 36.15
CA PRO A 220 -32.67 9.76 35.86
C PRO A 220 -32.01 9.12 37.12
N VAL A 221 -30.69 8.76 37.11
CA VAL A 221 -29.67 8.88 38.22
C VAL A 221 -28.43 7.94 38.03
N MET A 222 -27.20 8.50 38.15
CA MET A 222 -25.84 7.90 38.35
C MET A 222 -25.56 7.69 39.86
N PRO A 223 -24.44 7.15 40.43
CA PRO A 223 -23.03 7.00 39.96
C PRO A 223 -22.39 5.61 40.33
N GLN A 224 -21.09 5.29 40.14
CA GLN A 224 -20.00 5.61 41.09
C GLN A 224 -18.63 4.95 40.72
N GLN A 225 -17.60 5.80 40.61
CA GLN A 225 -16.17 5.75 41.06
C GLN A 225 -15.17 4.61 40.75
N ALA A 226 -13.97 5.05 40.33
CA ALA A 226 -12.66 4.38 40.38
C ALA A 226 -11.96 4.56 41.76
N PRO A 227 -10.85 3.84 42.05
CA PRO A 227 -9.57 4.55 42.19
C PRO A 227 -8.31 3.79 41.70
N ALA A 228 -7.15 4.42 41.93
CA ALA A 228 -5.88 4.40 41.22
C ALA A 228 -4.81 3.32 41.58
N SER A 229 -3.89 3.13 40.63
CA SER A 229 -2.43 2.91 40.71
C SER A 229 -1.79 2.01 41.78
N THR A 230 -0.99 1.01 41.35
CA THR A 230 0.36 0.70 41.88
C THR A 230 1.12 -0.22 40.90
N ALA A 231 2.42 0.04 40.78
CA ALA A 231 3.42 -0.59 39.93
C ALA A 231 3.72 -2.08 40.22
N GLY A 232 4.29 -2.77 39.21
CA GLY A 232 5.30 -3.81 39.46
C GLY A 232 5.13 -5.18 38.77
N ASN A 233 5.98 -5.40 37.76
CA ASN A 233 6.71 -6.64 37.42
C ASN A 233 6.06 -7.89 36.79
N GLY A 234 6.49 -8.15 35.53
CA GLY A 234 7.08 -9.42 35.05
C GLY A 234 6.15 -10.40 34.32
N ARG A 235 6.49 -11.10 33.22
CA ARG A 235 7.75 -11.38 32.47
C ARG A 235 7.33 -11.84 31.05
N THR A 236 7.66 -11.13 29.97
CA THR A 236 8.78 -11.36 29.04
C THR A 236 9.47 -12.75 29.08
N ARG A 237 9.46 -13.42 27.93
CA ARG A 237 10.35 -14.52 27.52
C ARG A 237 11.02 -14.04 26.22
N SER A 238 12.32 -14.00 26.00
CA SER A 238 13.53 -14.16 26.80
C SER A 238 14.64 -13.62 25.89
N THR A 239 15.29 -12.51 26.26
CA THR A 239 16.56 -12.09 25.66
C THR A 239 17.67 -12.45 26.65
N PRO A 240 18.81 -13.00 26.20
CA PRO A 240 19.85 -13.50 27.09
C PRO A 240 20.45 -12.37 27.94
N THR A 241 20.56 -12.68 29.25
CA THR A 241 20.76 -11.80 30.41
C THR A 241 22.15 -11.15 30.54
N ILE A 242 22.95 -11.09 29.47
CA ILE A 242 24.28 -10.46 29.52
C ILE A 242 24.36 -9.33 28.50
N TRP A 243 23.49 -8.33 28.64
CA TRP A 243 23.73 -7.03 27.99
C TRP A 243 23.26 -5.92 28.93
N GLY A 244 24.06 -5.72 29.98
CA GLY A 244 23.88 -4.60 30.89
C GLY A 244 24.10 -3.27 30.14
N ASN A 245 23.10 -2.40 30.22
CA ASN A 245 23.21 -0.94 30.21
C ASN A 245 24.17 -0.34 29.17
N ILE A 246 23.81 -0.38 27.88
CA ILE A 246 24.51 0.38 26.85
C ILE A 246 24.24 1.88 27.09
N PRO A 247 25.25 2.70 27.40
CA PRO A 247 25.05 4.14 27.57
C PRO A 247 24.58 4.78 26.25
N PRO A 248 23.75 5.84 26.29
CA PRO A 248 23.32 6.53 25.08
C PRO A 248 24.53 7.05 24.28
N ARG A 249 24.41 7.05 22.95
CA ARG A 249 25.48 7.51 22.04
C ARG A 249 25.88 8.94 22.40
N ASN A 250 27.12 9.10 22.86
CA ASN A 250 27.71 10.41 23.10
C ASN A 250 28.05 11.07 21.75
N PRO A 251 27.44 12.21 21.39
CA PRO A 251 27.67 12.88 20.11
C PRO A 251 29.07 13.49 19.98
N ASN A 252 29.84 13.60 21.07
CA ASN A 252 31.19 14.16 21.09
C ASN A 252 32.28 13.06 21.06
N PHE A 253 32.04 11.95 20.39
CA PHE A 253 33.03 10.87 20.23
C PHE A 253 34.05 11.22 19.14
N THR A 254 34.90 12.21 19.39
CA THR A 254 36.01 12.58 18.50
C THR A 254 37.35 12.25 19.17
N GLY A 255 38.32 11.75 18.40
CA GLY A 255 39.70 11.53 18.88
C GLY A 255 40.12 10.10 19.25
N ARG A 256 39.37 9.05 18.87
CA ARG A 256 39.80 7.63 19.04
C ARG A 256 40.19 6.92 17.75
N GLU A 257 40.38 7.66 16.68
CA GLU A 257 40.73 7.11 15.36
C GLU A 257 42.09 6.42 15.39
N GLU A 258 43.12 7.08 15.96
CA GLU A 258 44.47 6.50 16.04
C GLU A 258 44.55 5.21 16.89
N PRO A 259 43.90 5.12 18.07
CA PRO A 259 43.80 3.87 18.82
C PRO A 259 43.03 2.77 18.08
N LEU A 260 41.97 3.11 17.34
CA LEU A 260 41.17 2.14 16.58
C LEU A 260 41.93 1.62 15.36
N ASP A 261 42.70 2.46 14.69
CA ASP A 261 43.57 2.05 13.58
C ASP A 261 44.70 1.12 14.04
N LYS A 262 45.32 1.42 15.19
CA LYS A 262 46.32 0.52 15.79
C LYS A 262 45.72 -0.83 16.17
N LEU A 263 44.49 -0.85 16.69
CA LEU A 263 43.77 -2.10 16.97
C LEU A 263 43.41 -2.86 15.68
N HIS A 264 42.93 -2.14 14.65
CA HIS A 264 42.57 -2.71 13.36
C HIS A 264 43.77 -3.38 12.68
N GLN A 265 44.92 -2.71 12.65
CA GLN A 265 46.16 -3.28 12.10
C GLN A 265 46.63 -4.51 12.87
N ARG A 266 46.43 -4.53 14.19
CA ARG A 266 46.82 -5.67 15.04
C ARG A 266 45.90 -6.88 14.82
N LEU A 267 44.60 -6.65 14.67
CA LEU A 267 43.63 -7.72 14.35
C LEU A 267 43.87 -8.31 12.94
N LEU A 268 44.27 -7.48 11.97
CA LEU A 268 44.62 -7.93 10.62
C LEU A 268 45.88 -8.82 10.60
N ARG A 269 46.86 -8.54 11.47
CA ARG A 269 48.09 -9.33 11.56
C ARG A 269 47.94 -10.61 12.39
N GLU A 270 47.18 -10.58 13.48
CA GLU A 270 47.16 -11.66 14.46
C GLU A 270 45.99 -12.66 14.31
N LYS A 271 45.00 -12.40 13.41
CA LYS A 271 43.78 -13.24 13.23
C LYS A 271 43.09 -13.63 14.56
N ALA A 272 43.22 -12.81 15.59
CA ALA A 272 42.60 -13.04 16.90
C ALA A 272 41.20 -12.43 16.91
N THR A 273 40.15 -13.26 16.95
CA THR A 273 38.74 -12.82 16.88
C THR A 273 38.09 -12.54 18.23
N ALA A 274 38.84 -12.52 19.33
CA ALA A 274 38.33 -12.09 20.63
C ALA A 274 39.43 -11.46 21.50
N VAL A 275 39.16 -10.26 22.03
CA VAL A 275 40.02 -9.59 23.02
C VAL A 275 39.33 -9.69 24.38
N LEU A 276 39.92 -10.46 25.29
CA LEU A 276 39.51 -10.52 26.71
C LEU A 276 39.99 -9.24 27.43
N PRO A 277 39.18 -8.63 28.31
CA PRO A 277 39.63 -7.51 29.11
C PRO A 277 40.65 -7.98 30.16
N HIS A 278 41.87 -7.47 30.07
CA HIS A 278 42.90 -7.61 31.09
C HIS A 278 42.62 -6.56 32.18
N THR A 279 42.22 -7.00 33.37
CA THR A 279 42.12 -6.13 34.55
C THR A 279 43.44 -6.19 35.32
N LEU A 280 44.07 -5.04 35.54
CA LEU A 280 45.08 -4.83 36.58
C LEU A 280 44.39 -4.47 37.89
#